data_AF-A0AAE3RCV1-F1
#
_entry.id   AF-A0AAE3RCV1-F1
#
_cell.length_a   1.000
_cell.length_b   1.000
_cell.length_c   1.000
_cell.angle_alpha   90.00
_cell.angle_beta   90.00
_cell.angle_gamma   90.00
#
_symmetry.space_group_name_H-M   'P 1'
#
loop_
_entity.id
_entity.type
_entity.pdbx_description
1 polymer ?
#
loop_
_entity_poly.entity_id
_entity_poly.type
_entity_poly.pdbx_seq_one_letter_code
_entity_poly.pdbx_strand_id
1 'polypeptide(L)'
;MQNLRHFYISGIFLLCLTACDTKQTQTDTKTEDTNSATVSTTECYSYVTDKDTIATQFTLTGNSVTGTLQYKLSGKDKNTGSLTGQMHGDTLLAEYAFMSEGVQSVREVIFLKKNNNLIEGFGDIEEKDGKMVFKDKAALKFDSNTPMKKMECK
;
A
#
# COMPACT_ATOMS: atom_id res chain seq x y z
N MET A 1 -58.04 3.39 -3.28
CA MET A 1 -56.84 3.60 -2.43
C MET A 1 -56.97 4.94 -1.74
N GLN A 2 -57.51 4.96 -0.53
CA GLN A 2 -57.54 6.14 0.33
C GLN A 2 -57.53 5.72 1.80
N ASN A 3 -56.81 6.53 2.58
CA ASN A 3 -56.84 6.67 4.05
C ASN A 3 -55.98 5.64 4.81
N LEU A 4 -55.25 5.98 5.89
CA LEU A 4 -55.44 7.07 6.85
C LEU A 4 -54.14 7.30 7.67
N ARG A 5 -53.76 8.56 7.87
CA ARG A 5 -52.77 8.99 8.89
C ARG A 5 -53.34 8.76 10.30
N HIS A 6 -52.54 8.21 11.21
CA HIS A 6 -52.76 8.37 12.65
C HIS A 6 -51.47 8.86 13.32
N PHE A 7 -51.61 10.07 13.87
CA PHE A 7 -50.70 10.72 14.81
C PHE A 7 -50.98 10.14 16.20
N TYR A 8 -49.93 9.73 16.93
CA TYR A 8 -50.00 9.60 18.39
C TYR A 8 -48.71 10.17 19.00
N ILE A 9 -48.86 11.33 19.65
CA ILE A 9 -47.89 11.94 20.56
C ILE A 9 -48.56 11.94 21.94
N SER A 10 -47.93 11.32 22.93
CA SER A 10 -48.05 11.52 24.39
C SER A 10 -47.27 10.37 25.03
N GLY A 11 -46.34 10.50 25.98
CA GLY A 11 -45.88 11.60 26.81
C GLY A 11 -45.12 10.97 28.00
N ILE A 12 -44.34 11.80 28.71
CA ILE A 12 -43.93 11.63 30.12
C ILE A 12 -42.72 10.72 30.45
N PHE A 13 -41.56 11.39 30.55
CA PHE A 13 -40.69 11.55 31.75
C PHE A 13 -40.83 10.54 32.91
N LEU A 14 -39.76 9.78 33.20
CA LEU A 14 -39.25 9.60 34.57
C LEU A 14 -37.81 9.06 34.59
N LEU A 15 -36.87 9.85 35.12
CA LEU A 15 -35.56 9.40 35.60
C LEU A 15 -35.71 8.75 36.98
N CYS A 16 -35.13 7.56 37.18
CA CYS A 16 -34.72 7.09 38.50
C CYS A 16 -33.28 6.58 38.45
N LEU A 17 -32.43 7.25 39.24
CA LEU A 17 -31.08 6.85 39.59
C LEU A 17 -31.17 5.73 40.63
N THR A 18 -30.44 4.63 40.44
CA THR A 18 -30.10 3.71 41.53
C THR A 18 -28.65 3.30 41.39
N ALA A 19 -27.82 3.84 42.28
CA ALA A 19 -26.47 3.38 42.56
C ALA A 19 -26.54 2.03 43.31
N CYS A 20 -25.66 1.10 42.97
CA CYS A 20 -25.32 -0.02 43.82
C CYS A 20 -23.81 -0.24 43.76
N ASP A 21 -23.17 -0.03 44.90
CA ASP A 21 -21.76 -0.32 45.15
C ASP A 21 -21.60 -1.73 45.75
N THR A 22 -20.41 -2.28 45.54
CA THR A 22 -19.78 -3.39 46.31
C THR A 22 -20.22 -4.84 46.00
N LYS A 23 -19.36 -5.63 45.34
CA LYS A 23 -18.38 -6.54 46.00
C LYS A 23 -17.49 -7.29 44.99
N GLN A 24 -16.27 -7.56 45.45
CA GLN A 24 -15.13 -8.24 44.83
C GLN A 24 -15.45 -9.54 44.06
N THR A 25 -14.64 -9.86 43.05
CA THR A 25 -13.77 -11.08 43.01
C THR A 25 -12.88 -11.03 41.76
N GLN A 26 -11.63 -11.44 41.96
CA GLN A 26 -10.56 -11.58 40.98
C GLN A 26 -11.02 -12.25 39.68
N THR A 27 -10.54 -11.74 38.56
CA THR A 27 -10.33 -12.57 37.36
C THR A 27 -9.00 -12.18 36.78
N ASP A 28 -7.96 -12.90 37.23
CA ASP A 28 -6.80 -13.17 36.40
C ASP A 28 -7.31 -13.80 35.11
N THR A 29 -7.30 -13.02 34.03
CA THR A 29 -7.29 -13.57 32.68
C THR A 29 -6.29 -12.75 31.91
N LYS A 30 -5.03 -13.19 32.03
CA LYS A 30 -4.06 -13.33 30.95
C LYS A 30 -4.47 -12.51 29.71
N THR A 31 -4.11 -11.22 29.71
CA THR A 31 -3.82 -10.54 28.45
C THR A 31 -2.63 -11.27 27.87
N GLU A 32 -2.91 -12.26 27.01
CA GLU A 32 -1.99 -12.61 25.94
C GLU A 32 -1.85 -11.35 25.08
N ASP A 33 -0.97 -10.45 25.51
CA ASP A 33 -0.16 -9.66 24.59
C ASP A 33 0.68 -10.69 23.82
N THR A 34 0.04 -11.34 22.85
CA THR A 34 0.76 -11.89 21.73
C THR A 34 1.30 -10.68 21.00
N ASN A 35 2.48 -10.25 21.43
CA ASN A 35 3.40 -9.47 20.63
C ASN A 35 3.71 -10.33 19.40
N SER A 36 2.75 -10.36 18.47
CA SER A 36 2.88 -11.02 17.19
C SER A 36 3.89 -10.18 16.44
N ALA A 37 5.17 -10.52 16.61
CA ALA A 37 6.26 -9.90 15.90
C ALA A 37 5.86 -9.88 14.42
N THR A 38 5.61 -8.69 13.89
CA THR A 38 5.25 -8.52 12.49
C THR A 38 6.43 -9.01 11.68
N VAL A 39 6.30 -10.21 11.12
CA VAL A 39 7.33 -10.82 10.29
C VAL A 39 7.54 -9.91 9.09
N SER A 40 8.76 -9.39 8.97
CA SER A 40 9.18 -8.62 7.80
C SER A 40 9.93 -9.53 6.83
N THR A 41 9.72 -9.31 5.53
CA THR A 41 10.40 -10.04 4.47
C THR A 41 11.03 -9.05 3.50
N THR A 42 12.32 -9.21 3.21
CA THR A 42 13.02 -8.38 2.22
C THR A 42 13.11 -9.14 0.91
N GLU A 43 12.76 -8.48 -0.19
CA GLU A 43 12.83 -9.05 -1.53
C GLU A 43 13.59 -8.13 -2.48
N CYS A 44 14.35 -8.73 -3.40
CA CYS A 44 15.12 -8.02 -4.41
C CYS A 44 14.78 -8.54 -5.80
N TYR A 45 14.61 -7.61 -6.74
CA TYR A 45 14.28 -7.91 -8.12
C TYR A 45 15.15 -7.06 -9.05
N SER A 46 15.54 -7.62 -10.20
CA SER A 46 16.19 -6.82 -11.23
C SER A 46 15.86 -7.28 -12.65
N TYR A 47 15.90 -6.32 -13.56
CA TYR A 47 15.95 -6.51 -14.99
C TYR A 47 17.26 -5.91 -15.49
N VAL A 48 18.08 -6.69 -16.18
CA VAL A 48 19.41 -6.28 -16.66
C VAL A 48 19.55 -6.70 -18.11
N THR A 49 19.91 -5.74 -18.96
CA THR A 49 20.39 -5.95 -20.34
C THR A 49 21.77 -5.32 -20.48
N ASP A 50 22.36 -5.41 -21.68
CA ASP A 50 23.61 -4.72 -22.00
C ASP A 50 23.51 -3.18 -21.87
N LYS A 51 22.29 -2.65 -21.94
CA LYS A 51 22.01 -1.21 -22.02
C LYS A 51 21.30 -0.67 -20.79
N ASP A 52 20.41 -1.46 -20.21
CA ASP A 52 19.45 -1.02 -19.22
C ASP A 52 19.56 -1.85 -17.94
N THR A 53 19.31 -1.20 -16.81
CA THR A 53 19.17 -1.86 -15.51
C THR A 53 18.02 -1.23 -14.76
N ILE A 54 17.07 -2.06 -14.34
CA ILE A 54 16.01 -1.70 -13.40
C ILE A 54 16.18 -2.61 -12.20
N ALA A 55 16.22 -2.04 -10.99
CA ALA A 55 16.40 -2.82 -9.78
C ALA A 55 15.57 -2.25 -8.64
N THR A 56 14.97 -3.12 -7.84
CA THR A 56 14.28 -2.75 -6.61
C THR A 56 14.61 -3.71 -5.49
N GLN A 57 14.77 -3.15 -4.30
CA GLN A 57 14.83 -3.87 -3.04
C GLN A 57 13.77 -3.27 -2.14
N PHE A 58 12.90 -4.10 -1.56
CA PHE A 58 11.91 -3.62 -0.61
C PHE A 58 11.67 -4.62 0.52
N THR A 59 11.29 -4.08 1.67
CA THR A 59 10.85 -4.82 2.84
C THR A 59 9.34 -4.73 2.96
N LEU A 60 8.70 -5.88 3.09
CA LEU A 60 7.27 -6.05 3.35
C LEU A 60 7.08 -6.35 4.83
N THR A 61 6.33 -5.51 5.53
CA THR A 61 5.93 -5.71 6.94
C THR A 61 4.41 -5.66 7.01
N GLY A 62 3.76 -6.82 7.19
CA GLY A 62 2.33 -6.94 6.93
C GLY A 62 2.04 -6.68 5.45
N ASN A 63 1.24 -5.65 5.15
CA ASN A 63 0.99 -5.20 3.77
C ASN A 63 1.83 -3.99 3.36
N SER A 64 2.49 -3.34 4.33
CA SER A 64 3.26 -2.11 4.07
C SER A 64 4.60 -2.43 3.43
N VAL A 65 4.96 -1.64 2.42
CA VAL A 65 6.21 -1.77 1.66
C VAL A 65 7.04 -0.51 1.80
N THR A 66 8.31 -0.68 2.15
CA THR A 66 9.34 0.37 2.11
C THR A 66 10.58 -0.16 1.41
N GLY A 67 11.21 0.63 0.56
CA GLY A 67 12.36 0.15 -0.21
C GLY A 67 13.01 1.22 -1.09
N THR A 68 13.73 0.75 -2.10
CA THR A 68 14.39 1.57 -3.11
C THR A 68 14.05 1.05 -4.51
N LEU A 69 14.10 1.97 -5.47
CA LEU A 69 13.92 1.67 -6.89
C LEU A 69 14.92 2.47 -7.70
N GLN A 70 15.56 1.79 -8.65
CA GLN A 70 16.56 2.33 -9.54
C GLN A 70 16.18 2.08 -10.99
N TYR A 71 16.26 3.14 -11.80
CA TYR A 71 16.26 3.09 -13.24
C TYR A 71 17.61 3.59 -13.77
N LYS A 72 18.31 2.75 -14.50
CA LYS A 72 19.50 3.10 -15.28
C LYS A 72 19.21 2.72 -16.72
N LEU A 73 18.60 3.64 -17.46
CA LEU A 73 18.19 3.41 -18.85
C LEU A 73 19.17 4.10 -19.80
N SER A 74 19.50 3.44 -20.91
CA SER A 74 20.44 3.97 -21.89
C SER A 74 19.93 5.28 -22.49
N GLY A 75 20.81 6.29 -22.56
CA GLY A 75 20.47 7.62 -23.05
C GLY A 75 19.58 8.44 -22.11
N LYS A 76 19.38 7.98 -20.87
CA LYS A 76 18.70 8.71 -19.79
C LYS A 76 19.63 8.85 -18.60
N ASP A 77 19.36 9.84 -17.77
CA ASP A 77 20.02 9.96 -16.48
C ASP A 77 19.57 8.84 -15.55
N LYS A 78 20.51 8.33 -14.76
CA LYS A 78 20.23 7.31 -13.75
C LYS A 78 19.39 7.95 -12.64
N ASN A 79 18.22 7.36 -12.38
CA ASN A 79 17.36 7.75 -11.28
C ASN A 79 17.35 6.67 -10.20
N THR A 80 17.55 7.08 -8.96
CA THR A 80 17.43 6.22 -7.77
C THR A 80 16.62 6.97 -6.71
N GLY A 81 15.74 6.27 -6.02
CA GLY A 81 14.81 6.89 -5.07
C GLY A 81 14.19 5.89 -4.11
N SER A 82 13.41 6.40 -3.16
CA SER A 82 12.68 5.60 -2.20
C SER A 82 11.37 5.10 -2.80
N LEU A 83 10.96 3.91 -2.35
CA LEU A 83 9.72 3.25 -2.72
C LEU A 83 8.89 3.05 -1.45
N THR A 84 7.67 3.55 -1.43
CA THR A 84 6.74 3.38 -0.30
C THR A 84 5.37 3.00 -0.82
N GLY A 85 4.76 1.95 -0.30
CA GLY A 85 3.49 1.47 -0.85
C GLY A 85 2.85 0.38 -0.04
N GLN A 86 1.88 -0.30 -0.65
CA GLN A 86 1.16 -1.40 -0.04
C GLN A 86 0.92 -2.54 -1.04
N MET A 87 0.97 -3.76 -0.54
CA MET A 87 0.55 -4.95 -1.26
C MET A 87 -0.98 -5.11 -1.20
N HIS A 88 -1.58 -5.34 -2.36
CA HIS A 88 -2.97 -5.71 -2.57
C HIS A 88 -3.01 -7.04 -3.34
N GLY A 89 -3.02 -8.15 -2.59
CA GLY A 89 -2.84 -9.48 -3.19
C GLY A 89 -1.45 -9.61 -3.80
N ASP A 90 -1.40 -9.82 -5.12
CA ASP A 90 -0.17 -9.91 -5.91
C ASP A 90 0.33 -8.55 -6.43
N THR A 91 -0.41 -7.47 -6.22
CA THR A 91 -0.12 -6.16 -6.81
C THR A 91 0.43 -5.20 -5.76
N LEU A 92 1.61 -4.65 -5.99
CA LEU A 92 2.20 -3.56 -5.22
C LEU A 92 1.77 -2.22 -5.82
N LEU A 93 1.04 -1.42 -5.04
CA LEU A 93 0.76 -0.01 -5.35
C LEU A 93 1.72 0.84 -4.53
N ALA A 94 2.57 1.63 -5.19
CA ALA A 94 3.60 2.40 -4.50
C ALA A 94 3.83 3.78 -5.10
N GLU A 95 4.34 4.67 -4.25
CA GLU A 95 4.94 5.93 -4.64
C GLU A 95 6.45 5.77 -4.72
N TYR A 96 7.02 6.24 -5.83
CA TYR A 96 8.45 6.34 -6.07
C TYR A 96 8.87 7.80 -5.98
N ALA A 97 9.63 8.13 -4.94
CA ALA A 97 10.15 9.48 -4.71
C ALA A 97 11.64 9.54 -5.07
N PHE A 98 12.01 10.44 -5.98
CA PHE A 98 13.35 10.53 -6.55
C PHE A 98 13.74 11.99 -6.78
N MET A 99 15.05 12.25 -6.89
CA MET A 99 15.55 13.58 -7.23
C MET A 99 15.65 13.74 -8.74
N SER A 100 15.15 14.86 -9.26
CA SER A 100 15.27 15.27 -10.66
C SER A 100 15.65 16.75 -10.67
N GLU A 101 16.80 17.09 -11.29
CA GLU A 101 17.27 18.47 -11.41
C GLU A 101 17.37 19.23 -10.05
N GLY A 102 17.67 18.51 -8.97
CA GLY A 102 17.76 19.09 -7.62
C GLY A 102 16.41 19.26 -6.90
N VAL A 103 15.30 18.84 -7.52
CA VAL A 103 13.95 18.86 -6.93
C VAL A 103 13.46 17.43 -6.69
N GLN A 104 12.83 17.20 -5.54
CA GLN A 104 12.19 15.92 -5.27
C GLN A 104 10.90 15.80 -6.09
N SER A 105 10.78 14.73 -6.85
CA SER A 105 9.60 14.37 -7.63
C SER A 105 9.02 13.06 -7.11
N VAL A 106 7.70 12.91 -7.20
CA VAL A 106 6.99 11.68 -6.79
C VAL A 106 6.13 11.18 -7.95
N ARG A 107 6.23 9.89 -8.25
CA ARG A 107 5.35 9.22 -9.21
C ARG A 107 4.75 7.94 -8.63
N GLU A 108 3.53 7.60 -9.01
CA GLU A 108 3.01 6.25 -8.79
C GLU A 108 3.75 5.24 -9.67
N VAL A 109 4.04 4.08 -9.08
CA VAL A 109 4.48 2.88 -9.76
C VAL A 109 3.62 1.73 -9.25
N ILE A 110 3.21 0.86 -10.17
CA ILE A 110 2.42 -0.33 -9.83
C ILE A 110 3.17 -1.53 -10.36
N PHE A 111 3.37 -2.52 -9.51
CA PHE A 111 4.04 -3.75 -9.88
C PHE A 111 3.14 -4.96 -9.63
N LEU A 112 3.05 -5.85 -10.61
CA LEU A 112 2.40 -7.15 -10.46
C LEU A 112 3.45 -8.22 -10.14
N LYS A 113 3.27 -8.92 -9.02
CA LYS A 113 4.03 -10.13 -8.69
C LYS A 113 3.44 -11.32 -9.41
N LYS A 114 4.22 -11.97 -10.28
CA LYS A 114 3.76 -13.16 -11.02
C LYS A 114 4.92 -14.10 -11.29
N ASN A 115 4.78 -15.38 -10.92
CA ASN A 115 5.79 -16.42 -11.15
C ASN A 115 7.20 -16.04 -10.63
N ASN A 116 7.30 -15.51 -9.40
CA ASN A 116 8.54 -14.97 -8.82
C ASN A 116 9.18 -13.80 -9.59
N ASN A 117 8.45 -13.16 -10.49
CA ASN A 117 8.86 -11.94 -11.14
C ASN A 117 8.04 -10.76 -10.67
N LEU A 118 8.59 -9.57 -10.85
CA LEU A 118 7.93 -8.31 -10.63
C LEU A 118 7.80 -7.59 -11.98
N ILE A 119 6.57 -7.28 -12.38
CA ILE A 119 6.24 -6.71 -13.69
C ILE A 119 5.72 -5.29 -13.47
N GLU A 120 6.36 -4.28 -14.05
CA GLU A 120 5.88 -2.89 -13.98
C GLU A 120 4.63 -2.70 -14.85
N GLY A 121 3.64 -2.00 -14.30
CA GLY A 121 2.44 -1.58 -15.00
C GLY A 121 2.63 -0.22 -15.65
N PHE A 122 2.20 -0.10 -16.89
CA PHE A 122 2.27 1.15 -17.68
C PHE A 122 0.87 1.59 -18.12
N GLY A 123 0.64 2.89 -18.17
CA GLY A 123 -0.59 3.49 -18.64
C GLY A 123 -0.50 5.01 -18.60
N ASP A 124 -1.60 5.67 -18.96
CA ASP A 124 -1.66 7.12 -18.98
C ASP A 124 -1.53 7.68 -17.55
N ILE A 125 -0.70 8.71 -17.42
CA ILE A 125 -0.46 9.42 -16.16
C ILE A 125 -0.97 10.85 -16.25
N GLU A 126 -1.27 11.43 -15.09
CA GLU A 126 -1.59 12.84 -14.91
C GLU A 126 -0.90 13.40 -13.67
N GLU A 127 -0.71 14.71 -13.65
CA GLU A 127 -0.29 15.38 -12.43
C GLU A 127 -1.51 15.60 -11.53
N LYS A 128 -1.39 15.18 -10.27
CA LYS A 128 -2.37 15.42 -9.22
C LYS A 128 -1.65 15.69 -7.90
N ASP A 129 -1.96 16.82 -7.27
CA ASP A 129 -1.38 17.22 -5.98
C ASP A 129 0.16 17.19 -5.96
N GLY A 130 0.80 17.58 -7.07
CA GLY A 130 2.26 17.59 -7.24
C GLY A 130 2.90 16.21 -7.43
N LYS A 131 2.09 15.17 -7.72
CA LYS A 131 2.54 13.81 -8.01
C LYS A 131 2.09 13.38 -9.39
N MET A 132 2.90 12.58 -10.08
CA MET A 132 2.48 11.90 -11.30
C MET A 132 1.75 10.61 -10.95
N VAL A 133 0.44 10.53 -11.19
CA VAL A 133 -0.42 9.39 -10.83
C VAL A 133 -1.03 8.74 -12.06
N PHE A 134 -1.47 7.48 -11.97
CA PHE A 134 -2.17 6.83 -13.08
C PHE A 134 -3.62 7.32 -13.19
N LYS A 135 -4.03 7.70 -14.41
CA LYS A 135 -5.42 8.13 -14.70
C LYS A 135 -6.43 7.00 -14.47
N ASP A 136 -6.09 5.80 -14.93
CA ASP A 136 -6.91 4.60 -14.78
C ASP A 136 -6.03 3.39 -14.45
N LYS A 137 -6.06 2.99 -13.18
CA LYS A 137 -5.31 1.82 -12.68
C LYS A 137 -5.84 0.50 -13.25
N ALA A 138 -7.09 0.43 -13.69
CA ALA A 138 -7.66 -0.78 -14.30
C ALA A 138 -7.24 -0.94 -15.76
N ALA A 139 -6.86 0.14 -16.43
CA ALA A 139 -6.39 0.12 -17.82
C ALA A 139 -4.90 -0.24 -17.98
N LEU A 140 -4.17 -0.39 -16.87
CA LEU A 140 -2.73 -0.66 -16.87
C LEU A 140 -2.35 -1.89 -17.67
N LYS A 141 -1.23 -1.77 -18.39
CA LYS A 141 -0.62 -2.84 -19.15
C LYS A 141 0.61 -3.34 -18.42
N PHE A 142 0.60 -4.62 -18.08
CA PHE A 142 1.73 -5.31 -17.48
C PHE A 142 2.49 -6.06 -18.56
N ASP A 143 3.53 -5.43 -19.11
CA ASP A 143 4.33 -6.03 -20.16
C ASP A 143 5.22 -7.14 -19.60
N SER A 144 4.86 -8.39 -19.91
CA SER A 144 5.59 -9.57 -19.45
C SER A 144 6.90 -9.81 -20.23
N ASN A 145 7.26 -8.94 -21.19
CA ASN A 145 8.52 -9.04 -21.94
C ASN A 145 9.72 -8.46 -21.16
N THR A 146 9.49 -7.58 -20.19
CA THR A 146 10.54 -6.98 -19.35
C THR A 146 10.33 -7.28 -17.85
N PRO A 147 10.21 -8.55 -17.44
CA PRO A 147 10.02 -8.90 -16.04
C PRO A 147 11.31 -8.65 -15.25
N MET A 148 11.22 -8.01 -14.09
CA MET A 148 12.29 -8.03 -13.11
C MET A 148 12.28 -9.38 -12.40
N LYS A 149 13.38 -10.12 -12.50
CA LYS A 149 13.52 -11.45 -11.89
C LYS A 149 13.92 -11.31 -10.43
N LYS A 150 13.34 -12.15 -9.56
CA LYS A 150 13.79 -12.25 -8.17
C LYS A 150 15.26 -12.65 -8.12
N MET A 151 15.99 -12.04 -7.20
CA MET A 151 17.41 -12.28 -6.98
C MET A 151 17.72 -12.18 -5.49
N GLU A 152 18.89 -12.66 -5.09
CA GLU A 152 19.40 -12.46 -3.75
C GLU A 152 19.62 -10.97 -3.47
N CYS A 153 19.21 -10.54 -2.28
CA CYS A 153 19.51 -9.20 -1.80
C CYS A 153 20.99 -9.06 -1.46
N LYS A 154 21.52 -7.86 -1.68
CA LYS A 154 22.90 -7.49 -1.34
C LYS A 154 22.95 -6.73 -0.03
#